data_AF-A0A852YT92-F1
#
_entry.id   AF-A0A852YT92-F1
#
_cell.length_a   1.000
_cell.length_b   1.000
_cell.length_c   1.000
_cell.angle_alpha   90.00
_cell.angle_beta   90.00
_cell.angle_gamma   90.00
#
_symmetry.space_group_name_H-M   'P 1'
#
loop_
_entity.id
_entity.type
_entity.pdbx_description
1 polymer ?
#
loop_
_entity_poly.entity_id
_entity_poly.type
_entity_poly.pdbx_seq_one_letter_code
_entity_poly.pdbx_strand_id
1 'polypeptide(L)'
;MARALWVLGLLLVALLVVYGMRRGWLNRARRHADLPGLLPEPPSGGTPEAELVPASDGLYVGTTVAGDWQDRVSAGSLGHRASARARLYRTGLLLERTGTEPLWIPVSAVRDARVDHKLANKVVPGVGMLVVTWKLGDHLLDSGFRPEGETDPGEWVRALHALPPADPDGSESEHDYETATPRQEET
;
A
#
# COMPACT_ATOMS: atom_id res chain seq x y z
N MET A 1 15.16 -40.38 -39.89
CA MET A 1 16.01 -40.14 -38.70
C MET A 1 16.24 -38.65 -38.41
N ALA A 2 16.77 -37.85 -39.36
CA ALA A 2 17.03 -36.42 -39.14
C ALA A 2 15.80 -35.59 -38.69
N ARG A 3 14.62 -35.80 -39.29
CA ARG A 3 13.37 -35.10 -38.89
C ARG A 3 12.98 -35.35 -37.43
N ALA A 4 13.15 -36.59 -36.95
CA ALA A 4 12.83 -36.94 -35.57
C ALA A 4 13.79 -36.29 -34.57
N LEU A 5 15.08 -36.16 -34.91
CA LEU A 5 16.06 -35.45 -34.08
C LEU A 5 15.73 -33.96 -33.98
N TRP A 6 15.32 -33.31 -35.07
CA TRP A 6 14.87 -31.92 -35.06
C TRP A 6 13.62 -31.71 -34.19
N VAL A 7 12.63 -32.60 -34.33
CA VAL A 7 11.41 -32.55 -33.50
C VAL A 7 11.74 -32.73 -32.02
N LEU A 8 12.60 -33.70 -31.68
CA LEU A 8 13.01 -33.95 -30.30
C LEU A 8 13.80 -32.77 -29.73
N GLY A 9 14.71 -32.18 -30.51
CA GLY A 9 15.47 -31.00 -30.13
C GLY A 9 14.56 -29.79 -29.86
N LEU A 10 13.59 -29.53 -30.75
CA LEU A 10 12.64 -28.43 -30.59
C LEU A 10 11.72 -28.66 -29.38
N LEU A 11 11.29 -29.90 -29.14
CA LEU A 11 10.52 -30.26 -27.96
C LEU A 11 11.31 -30.06 -26.66
N LEU A 12 12.59 -30.42 -26.64
CA LEU A 12 13.46 -30.16 -25.49
C LEU A 12 13.61 -28.66 -25.21
N VAL A 13 13.83 -27.85 -26.26
CA VAL A 13 13.91 -26.38 -26.12
C VAL A 13 12.60 -25.82 -25.60
N ALA A 14 11.45 -26.27 -26.13
CA ALA A 14 10.13 -25.84 -25.65
C ALA A 14 9.92 -26.18 -24.16
N LEU A 15 10.32 -27.38 -23.73
CA LEU A 15 10.24 -27.79 -22.32
C LEU A 15 11.12 -26.90 -21.42
N LEU A 16 12.34 -26.56 -21.86
CA LEU A 16 13.23 -25.68 -21.12
C LEU A 16 12.67 -24.25 -20.99
N VAL A 17 12.06 -23.72 -22.05
CA VAL A 17 11.38 -22.41 -22.01
C VAL A 17 10.22 -22.43 -21.03
N VAL A 18 9.34 -23.43 -21.10
CA VAL A 18 8.21 -23.58 -20.17
C VAL A 18 8.69 -23.73 -18.73
N TYR A 19 9.75 -24.50 -18.50
CA TYR A 19 10.36 -24.65 -17.17
C TYR A 19 10.90 -23.31 -16.64
N GLY A 20 11.62 -22.56 -17.48
CA GLY A 20 12.15 -21.23 -17.14
C GLY A 20 11.03 -20.24 -16.78
N MET A 21 9.97 -20.18 -17.58
CA MET A 21 8.78 -19.36 -17.31
C MET A 21 8.12 -19.75 -15.99
N ARG A 22 7.91 -21.05 -15.74
CA ARG A 22 7.32 -21.55 -14.50
C ARG A 22 8.17 -21.18 -13.28
N ARG A 23 9.50 -21.33 -13.37
CA ARG A 23 10.42 -20.96 -12.29
C ARG A 23 10.39 -19.46 -12.01
N GLY A 24 10.35 -18.63 -13.06
CA GLY A 24 10.22 -17.18 -12.94
C GLY A 24 8.93 -16.77 -12.23
N TRP A 25 7.80 -17.40 -12.61
CA TRP A 25 6.51 -17.14 -11.98
C TRP A 25 6.47 -17.57 -10.52
N LEU A 26 6.98 -18.77 -10.20
CA LEU A 26 7.06 -19.26 -8.82
C LEU A 26 7.98 -18.37 -7.95
N ASN A 27 9.09 -17.89 -8.50
CA ASN A 27 9.98 -17.00 -7.76
C ASN A 27 9.33 -15.64 -7.47
N ARG A 28 8.51 -15.12 -8.39
CA ARG A 28 7.73 -13.89 -8.18
C ARG A 28 6.65 -14.07 -7.12
N ALA A 29 5.94 -15.21 -7.12
CA ALA A 29 4.96 -15.52 -6.10
C ALA A 29 5.58 -15.64 -4.70
N ARG A 30 6.75 -16.30 -4.59
CA ARG A 30 7.48 -16.45 -3.33
C ARG A 30 7.97 -15.13 -2.74
N ARG A 31 8.35 -14.16 -3.59
CA ARG A 31 8.83 -12.84 -3.16
C ARG A 31 7.80 -11.99 -2.41
N HIS A 32 6.53 -12.36 -2.46
CA HIS A 32 5.45 -11.57 -1.84
C HIS A 32 4.61 -12.38 -0.86
N ALA A 33 4.96 -13.65 -0.62
CA ALA A 33 4.11 -14.58 0.12
C ALA A 33 3.92 -14.20 1.61
N ASP A 34 4.86 -13.44 2.17
CA ASP A 34 4.89 -12.92 3.54
C ASP A 34 4.04 -11.66 3.75
N LEU A 35 3.81 -10.86 2.69
CA LEU A 35 3.12 -9.57 2.78
C LEU A 35 1.78 -9.58 3.51
N PRO A 36 0.87 -10.57 3.30
CA PRO A 36 -0.42 -10.57 3.98
C PRO A 36 -0.30 -10.66 5.50
N GLY A 37 0.74 -11.33 6.01
CA GLY A 37 0.99 -11.47 7.45
C GLY A 37 1.67 -10.25 8.08
N LEU A 38 2.12 -9.28 7.27
CA LEU A 38 2.77 -8.06 7.73
C LEU A 38 1.81 -6.86 7.76
N LEU A 39 0.60 -7.00 7.21
CA LEU A 39 -0.34 -5.90 7.08
C LEU A 39 -0.70 -5.35 8.47
N PRO A 40 -0.46 -4.05 8.72
CA PRO A 40 -0.78 -3.44 9.98
C PRO A 40 -2.30 -3.34 10.12
N GLU A 41 -2.80 -3.64 11.32
CA GLU A 41 -4.21 -3.42 11.62
C GLU A 41 -4.51 -1.92 11.73
N PRO A 42 -5.69 -1.46 11.27
CA PRO A 42 -6.15 -0.12 11.58
C PRO A 42 -6.21 0.06 13.10
N PRO A 43 -5.88 1.24 13.65
CA PRO A 43 -5.92 1.48 15.09
C PRO A 43 -7.31 1.15 15.66
N SER A 44 -7.33 0.20 16.61
CA SER A 44 -8.55 -0.28 17.27
C SER A 44 -9.01 0.73 18.32
N GLY A 45 -9.87 1.65 17.91
CA GLY A 45 -10.40 2.70 18.78
C GLY A 45 -11.09 3.72 17.91
N GLY A 46 -12.40 3.58 17.76
CA GLY A 46 -13.21 4.56 17.05
C GLY A 46 -13.07 5.93 17.72
N THR A 47 -12.24 6.79 17.14
CA THR A 47 -12.25 8.22 17.44
C THR A 47 -12.07 8.97 16.12
N PRO A 48 -12.82 10.06 15.91
CA PRO A 48 -12.67 10.90 14.74
C PRO A 48 -11.39 11.72 14.93
N GLU A 49 -10.23 11.11 14.72
CA GLU A 49 -9.09 11.93 14.31
C GLU A 49 -9.57 12.78 13.14
N ALA A 50 -9.40 14.10 13.26
CA ALA A 50 -9.86 15.01 12.23
C ALA A 50 -9.23 14.58 10.91
N GLU A 51 -10.09 14.20 9.96
CA GLU A 51 -9.65 13.88 8.61
C GLU A 51 -8.92 15.10 8.06
N LEU A 52 -7.67 14.91 7.62
CA LEU A 52 -6.82 16.02 7.16
C LEU A 52 -7.29 16.59 5.83
N VAL A 53 -7.98 15.77 5.05
CA VAL A 53 -8.70 16.11 3.83
C VAL A 53 -10.06 15.44 3.88
N PRO A 54 -11.10 16.00 3.23
CA PRO A 54 -12.41 15.36 3.18
C PRO A 54 -12.32 13.94 2.63
N ALA A 55 -12.96 12.97 3.31
CA ALA A 55 -13.05 11.61 2.79
C ALA A 55 -13.53 11.58 1.34
N SER A 56 -12.87 10.78 0.51
CA SER A 56 -13.15 10.69 -0.92
C SER A 56 -13.49 9.26 -1.29
N ASP A 57 -14.63 9.08 -1.93
CA ASP A 57 -14.98 7.82 -2.59
C ASP A 57 -14.23 7.72 -3.91
N GLY A 58 -13.89 6.49 -4.30
CA GLY A 58 -13.26 6.25 -5.57
C GLY A 58 -12.82 4.82 -5.74
N LEU A 59 -11.67 4.65 -6.36
CA LEU A 59 -11.20 3.38 -6.84
C LEU A 59 -9.78 3.09 -6.39
N TYR A 60 -9.63 2.04 -5.60
CA TYR A 60 -8.34 1.43 -5.36
C TYR A 60 -7.90 0.62 -6.59
N VAL A 61 -6.80 1.04 -7.22
CA VAL A 61 -6.29 0.47 -8.47
C VAL A 61 -5.50 -0.82 -8.22
N GLY A 62 -4.88 -0.93 -7.05
CA GLY A 62 -4.04 -2.04 -6.62
C GLY A 62 -2.69 -1.56 -6.09
N THR A 63 -1.93 -2.51 -5.55
CA THR A 63 -0.55 -2.31 -5.10
C THR A 63 0.46 -2.99 -6.02
N THR A 64 1.58 -2.33 -6.28
CA THR A 64 2.73 -2.86 -7.02
C THR A 64 4.01 -2.78 -6.20
N VAL A 65 5.07 -3.43 -6.66
CA VAL A 65 6.44 -3.11 -6.21
C VAL A 65 6.74 -1.67 -6.62
N ALA A 66 7.37 -0.90 -5.72
CA ALA A 66 7.70 0.48 -5.99
C ALA A 66 8.64 0.61 -7.19
N GLY A 67 8.34 1.54 -8.10
CA GLY A 67 9.11 1.76 -9.32
C GLY A 67 8.84 0.77 -10.46
N ASP A 68 8.14 -0.34 -10.21
CA ASP A 68 7.66 -1.26 -11.26
C ASP A 68 6.13 -1.29 -11.28
N TRP A 69 5.53 -0.35 -12.02
CA TRP A 69 4.08 -0.19 -12.13
C TRP A 69 3.36 -1.41 -12.78
N GLN A 70 4.12 -2.36 -13.36
CA GLN A 70 3.58 -3.60 -13.93
C GLN A 70 3.66 -4.77 -12.95
N ASP A 71 4.53 -4.69 -11.94
CA ASP A 71 4.69 -5.71 -10.91
C ASP A 71 3.62 -5.62 -9.82
N ARG A 72 2.43 -6.10 -10.17
CA ARG A 72 1.32 -6.22 -9.22
C ARG A 72 1.64 -7.23 -8.13
N VAL A 73 1.49 -6.78 -6.89
CA VAL A 73 1.55 -7.65 -5.71
C VAL A 73 0.39 -8.63 -5.79
N SER A 74 0.72 -9.92 -5.96
CA SER A 74 -0.29 -10.99 -6.09
C SER A 74 -0.68 -11.60 -4.75
N ALA A 75 -0.04 -11.17 -3.66
CA ALA A 75 -0.28 -11.70 -2.33
C ALA A 75 -1.43 -10.99 -1.63
N GLY A 76 -2.32 -11.78 -1.03
CA GLY A 76 -3.50 -11.28 -0.31
C GLY A 76 -4.42 -10.43 -1.19
N SER A 77 -5.08 -9.46 -0.56
CA SER A 77 -6.01 -8.55 -1.24
C SER A 77 -5.34 -7.32 -1.87
N LEU A 78 -4.02 -7.13 -1.73
CA LEU A 78 -3.28 -5.94 -2.21
C LEU A 78 -3.30 -5.78 -3.74
N GLY A 79 -3.38 -6.87 -4.50
CA GLY A 79 -3.48 -6.81 -5.97
C GLY A 79 -4.90 -6.56 -6.49
N HIS A 80 -5.91 -6.65 -5.63
CA HIS A 80 -7.31 -6.66 -6.04
C HIS A 80 -7.82 -5.23 -6.19
N ARG A 81 -8.30 -4.92 -7.39
CA ARG A 81 -8.96 -3.65 -7.67
C ARG A 81 -10.32 -3.66 -6.98
N ALA A 82 -10.65 -2.58 -6.28
CA ALA A 82 -11.91 -2.44 -5.56
C ALA A 82 -12.36 -0.97 -5.56
N SER A 83 -13.67 -0.74 -5.54
CA SER A 83 -14.19 0.55 -5.08
C SER A 83 -13.74 0.74 -3.63
N ALA A 84 -13.35 1.95 -3.27
CA ALA A 84 -12.82 2.24 -1.95
C ALA A 84 -13.17 3.65 -1.50
N ARG A 85 -13.31 3.83 -0.19
CA ARG A 85 -13.35 5.14 0.45
C ARG A 85 -12.00 5.42 1.10
N ALA A 86 -11.36 6.51 0.71
CA ALA A 86 -10.11 6.96 1.29
C ALA A 86 -10.36 7.96 2.42
N ARG A 87 -9.60 7.81 3.51
CA ARG A 87 -9.58 8.74 4.64
C ARG A 87 -8.14 8.94 5.09
N LEU A 88 -7.72 10.18 5.20
CA LEU A 88 -6.37 10.53 5.64
C LEU A 88 -6.43 11.09 7.07
N TYR A 89 -5.73 10.42 7.97
CA TYR A 89 -5.55 10.83 9.35
C TYR A 89 -4.11 11.27 9.60
N ARG A 90 -3.86 11.86 10.77
CA ARG A 90 -2.49 12.19 11.20
C ARG A 90 -1.63 10.93 11.36
N THR A 91 -2.26 9.83 11.75
CA THR A 91 -1.60 8.54 12.00
C THR A 91 -1.40 7.69 10.73
N GLY A 92 -2.14 7.96 9.65
CA GLY A 92 -2.00 7.20 8.40
C GLY A 92 -3.18 7.34 7.44
N LEU A 93 -3.06 6.63 6.32
CA LEU A 93 -4.07 6.57 5.26
C LEU A 93 -4.87 5.26 5.38
N LEU A 94 -6.19 5.40 5.51
CA LEU A 94 -7.13 4.28 5.48
C LEU A 94 -7.82 4.21 4.12
N LEU A 95 -7.80 3.02 3.52
CA LEU A 95 -8.55 2.68 2.32
C LEU A 95 -9.57 1.60 2.66
N GLU A 96 -10.84 2.00 2.84
CA GLU A 96 -11.96 1.10 3.10
C GLU A 96 -12.40 0.50 1.76
N ARG A 97 -11.97 -0.73 1.45
CA ARG A 97 -12.17 -1.37 0.15
C ARG A 97 -13.41 -2.27 0.16
N THR A 98 -14.28 -2.11 -0.82
CA THR A 98 -15.49 -2.95 -0.94
C THR A 98 -15.12 -4.38 -1.35
N GLY A 99 -15.59 -5.37 -0.59
CA GLY A 99 -15.41 -6.80 -0.89
C GLY A 99 -14.02 -7.36 -0.56
N THR A 100 -13.15 -6.58 0.10
CA THR A 100 -11.84 -7.01 0.60
C THR A 100 -11.55 -6.34 1.95
N GLU A 101 -10.50 -6.75 2.66
CA GLU A 101 -10.13 -6.11 3.92
C GLU A 101 -9.74 -4.63 3.71
N PRO A 102 -10.00 -3.74 4.68
CA PRO A 102 -9.47 -2.38 4.63
C PRO A 102 -7.94 -2.42 4.57
N LEU A 103 -7.35 -1.47 3.85
CA LEU A 103 -5.90 -1.30 3.79
C LEU A 103 -5.53 -0.08 4.63
N TRP A 104 -4.78 -0.32 5.71
CA TRP A 104 -4.19 0.71 6.54
C TRP A 104 -2.72 0.92 6.15
N ILE A 105 -2.35 2.17 5.88
CA ILE A 105 -0.98 2.58 5.59
C ILE A 105 -0.56 3.58 6.69
N PRO A 106 0.21 3.15 7.70
CA PRO A 106 0.70 4.04 8.75
C PRO A 106 1.56 5.15 8.15
N VAL A 107 1.47 6.37 8.67
CA VAL A 107 2.31 7.48 8.23
C VAL A 107 3.80 7.16 8.37
N SER A 108 4.17 6.38 9.40
CA SER A 108 5.55 5.93 9.63
C SER A 108 6.09 5.01 8.53
N ALA A 109 5.19 4.34 7.80
CA ALA A 109 5.53 3.48 6.66
C ALA A 109 5.61 4.26 5.34
N VAL A 110 4.99 5.44 5.25
CA VAL A 110 5.00 6.27 4.03
C VAL A 110 6.42 6.74 3.74
N ARG A 111 6.80 6.68 2.46
CA ARG A 111 8.11 7.11 1.95
C ARG A 111 7.97 8.20 0.90
N ASP A 112 6.90 8.16 0.12
CA ASP A 112 6.56 9.22 -0.84
C ASP A 112 5.06 9.18 -1.18
N ALA A 113 4.56 10.28 -1.73
CA ALA A 113 3.24 10.40 -2.32
C ALA A 113 3.34 11.23 -3.61
N ARG A 114 2.70 10.77 -4.68
CA ARG A 114 2.71 11.47 -5.97
C ARG A 114 1.40 11.31 -6.71
N VAL A 115 1.15 12.21 -7.65
CA VAL A 115 0.14 12.00 -8.69
C VAL A 115 0.80 11.23 -9.83
N ASP A 116 0.21 10.11 -10.21
CA ASP A 116 0.67 9.29 -11.34
C ASP A 116 -0.51 8.92 -12.24
N HIS A 117 -0.20 8.47 -13.45
CA HIS A 117 -1.17 8.00 -14.43
C HIS A 117 -1.05 6.51 -14.69
N LYS A 118 -0.05 5.82 -14.11
CA LYS A 118 0.20 4.40 -14.36
C LYS A 118 0.43 3.64 -13.07
N LEU A 119 -0.35 2.59 -12.85
CA LEU A 119 -0.14 1.65 -11.75
C LEU A 119 -0.88 0.34 -12.01
N ALA A 120 -0.29 -0.75 -11.54
CA ALA A 120 -0.87 -2.09 -11.58
C ALA A 120 -1.36 -2.50 -12.99
N ASN A 121 -0.56 -2.26 -14.03
CA ASN A 121 -0.92 -2.49 -15.44
C ASN A 121 -2.13 -1.69 -15.94
N LYS A 122 -2.49 -0.59 -15.28
CA LYS A 122 -3.56 0.32 -15.70
C LYS A 122 -2.99 1.71 -15.96
N VAL A 123 -3.45 2.30 -17.06
CA VAL A 123 -3.20 3.71 -17.39
C VAL A 123 -4.50 4.48 -17.17
N VAL A 124 -4.38 5.61 -16.49
CA VAL A 124 -5.49 6.38 -15.94
C VAL A 124 -5.45 7.78 -16.56
N PRO A 125 -6.41 8.14 -17.43
CA PRO A 125 -6.42 9.45 -18.10
C PRO A 125 -6.94 10.56 -17.17
N GLY A 126 -6.77 11.81 -17.58
CA GLY A 126 -7.25 13.00 -16.85
C GLY A 126 -6.25 13.46 -15.78
N VAL A 127 -6.75 13.86 -14.62
CA VAL A 127 -5.94 14.39 -13.50
C VAL A 127 -5.02 13.35 -12.83
N GLY A 128 -5.18 12.06 -13.14
CA GLY A 128 -4.36 10.97 -12.61
C GLY A 128 -4.97 10.28 -11.39
N MET A 129 -4.11 9.74 -10.53
CA MET A 129 -4.47 9.08 -9.28
C MET A 129 -3.39 9.35 -8.23
N LEU A 130 -3.76 9.28 -6.96
CA LEU A 130 -2.82 9.26 -5.85
C LEU A 130 -2.06 7.94 -5.87
N VAL A 131 -0.74 8.00 -5.87
CA VAL A 131 0.14 6.86 -5.62
C VAL A 131 0.93 7.13 -4.36
N VAL A 132 0.76 6.26 -3.36
CA VAL A 132 1.52 6.30 -2.11
C VAL A 132 2.59 5.22 -2.15
N THR A 133 3.84 5.62 -2.00
CA THR A 133 4.98 4.71 -1.81
C THR A 133 5.18 4.48 -0.33
N TRP A 134 5.19 3.23 0.11
CA TRP A 134 5.30 2.87 1.52
C TRP A 134 6.07 1.57 1.73
N LYS A 135 6.65 1.43 2.92
CA LYS A 135 7.44 0.26 3.32
C LYS A 135 6.59 -0.70 4.16
N LEU A 136 6.53 -1.96 3.74
CA LEU A 136 5.87 -3.05 4.46
C LEU A 136 6.88 -4.18 4.69
N GLY A 137 7.33 -4.36 5.93
CA GLY A 137 8.51 -5.20 6.21
C GLY A 137 9.72 -4.70 5.41
N ASP A 138 10.35 -5.57 4.62
CA ASP A 138 11.46 -5.19 3.72
C ASP A 138 11.02 -4.76 2.31
N HIS A 139 9.72 -4.71 2.06
CA HIS A 139 9.18 -4.44 0.73
C HIS A 139 8.81 -2.97 0.58
N LEU A 140 9.27 -2.35 -0.50
CA LEU A 140 8.83 -1.02 -0.91
C LEU A 140 7.73 -1.15 -1.95
N LEU A 141 6.55 -0.61 -1.66
CA LEU A 141 5.31 -0.82 -2.41
C LEU A 141 4.70 0.51 -2.85
N ASP A 142 4.04 0.50 -4.01
CA ASP A 142 3.24 1.62 -4.52
C ASP A 142 1.76 1.24 -4.49
N SER A 143 0.92 2.03 -3.83
CA SER A 143 -0.53 1.79 -3.76
C SER A 143 -1.31 2.94 -4.38
N GLY A 144 -2.20 2.61 -5.31
CA GLY A 144 -2.91 3.59 -6.12
C GLY A 144 -4.37 3.74 -5.73
N PHE A 145 -4.79 4.99 -5.53
CA PHE A 145 -6.17 5.38 -5.31
C PHE A 145 -6.56 6.49 -6.29
N ARG A 146 -7.60 6.26 -7.08
CA ARG A 146 -8.19 7.27 -7.96
C ARG A 146 -9.47 7.80 -7.32
N PRO A 147 -9.48 9.04 -6.82
CA PRO A 147 -10.70 9.70 -6.37
C PRO A 147 -11.75 9.80 -7.47
N GLU A 148 -13.03 9.76 -7.10
CA GLU A 148 -14.16 10.10 -7.96
C GLU A 148 -14.53 11.59 -7.86
N GLY A 149 -15.33 12.05 -8.83
CA GLY A 149 -15.81 13.43 -8.90
C GLY A 149 -14.71 14.44 -9.20
N GLU A 150 -14.78 15.58 -8.52
CA GLU A 150 -13.88 16.73 -8.70
C GLU A 150 -12.69 16.74 -7.72
N THR A 151 -12.53 15.68 -6.93
CA THR A 151 -11.44 15.58 -5.95
C THR A 151 -10.08 15.59 -6.64
N ASP A 152 -9.23 16.58 -6.34
CA ASP A 152 -7.86 16.68 -6.87
C ASP A 152 -6.94 15.69 -6.14
N PRO A 153 -6.34 14.69 -6.82
CA PRO A 153 -5.34 13.82 -6.22
C PRO A 153 -4.12 14.59 -5.66
N GLY A 154 -3.83 15.78 -6.21
CA GLY A 154 -2.77 16.65 -5.73
C GLY A 154 -3.02 17.19 -4.31
N GLU A 155 -4.27 17.34 -3.87
CA GLU A 155 -4.59 17.74 -2.50
C GLU A 155 -4.17 16.66 -1.50
N TRP A 156 -4.44 15.40 -1.82
CA TRP A 156 -4.03 14.25 -1.02
C TRP A 156 -2.52 14.11 -0.94
N VAL A 157 -1.81 14.34 -2.05
CA VAL A 157 -0.34 14.36 -2.07
C VAL A 157 0.20 15.44 -1.15
N ARG A 158 -0.31 16.68 -1.25
CA ARG A 158 0.09 17.80 -0.39
C ARG A 158 -0.16 17.49 1.09
N ALA A 159 -1.31 16.91 1.41
CA ALA A 159 -1.66 16.54 2.78
C ALA A 159 -0.74 15.44 3.33
N LEU A 160 -0.40 14.42 2.53
CA LEU A 160 0.56 13.38 2.90
C LEU A 160 1.98 13.93 3.10
N HIS A 161 2.43 14.87 2.26
CA HIS A 161 3.73 15.52 2.42
C HIS A 161 3.80 16.49 3.61
N ALA A 162 2.66 17.02 4.05
CA ALA A 162 2.58 17.88 5.24
C ALA A 162 2.64 17.08 6.55
N LEU A 163 2.47 15.76 6.49
CA LEU A 163 2.66 14.91 7.66
C LEU A 163 4.14 14.84 8.02
N PRO A 164 4.48 14.82 9.33
CA PRO A 164 5.85 14.62 9.74
C PRO A 164 6.35 13.28 9.16
N PRO A 165 7.57 13.25 8.58
CA PRO A 165 8.20 11.99 8.24
C PRO A 165 8.28 11.14 9.51
N ALA A 166 8.21 9.81 9.34
CA ALA A 166 8.37 8.87 10.44
C ALA A 166 9.56 9.29 11.33
N ASP A 167 9.32 9.54 12.62
CA ASP A 167 10.43 9.65 13.57
C ASP A 167 11.21 8.33 13.49
N PRO A 168 12.51 8.37 13.15
CA PRO A 168 13.29 7.16 12.97
C PRO A 168 13.47 6.38 14.28
N ASP A 169 13.26 7.01 15.44
CA ASP A 169 13.43 6.41 16.76
C ASP A 169 12.30 6.85 17.69
N GLY A 170 11.47 5.90 18.14
CA GLY A 170 10.52 6.12 19.21
C GLY A 170 11.26 6.34 20.53
N SER A 171 11.61 7.58 20.86
CA SER A 171 11.92 7.93 22.23
C SER A 171 10.60 7.97 23.01
N GLU A 172 10.37 6.92 23.80
CA GLU A 172 9.41 6.91 24.89
C GLU A 172 9.60 8.19 25.70
N SER A 173 8.68 9.14 25.54
CA SER A 173 8.56 10.27 26.44
C SER A 173 7.81 9.77 27.66
N GLU A 174 8.59 9.15 28.55
CA GLU A 174 8.25 8.83 29.92
C GLU A 174 7.63 10.10 30.55
N HIS A 175 6.30 10.13 30.58
CA HIS A 175 5.54 11.16 31.28
C HIS A 175 5.66 10.86 32.77
N ASP A 176 6.60 11.54 33.43
CA ASP A 176 6.63 11.69 34.88
C ASP A 176 5.35 12.42 35.33
N TYR A 177 4.35 11.66 35.79
CA TYR A 177 3.25 12.18 36.59
C TYR A 177 3.62 12.11 38.08
N GLU A 178 4.52 12.99 38.53
CA GLU A 178 4.67 13.18 39.97
C GLU A 178 3.46 13.96 40.52
N THR A 179 2.88 13.36 41.55
CA THR A 179 1.49 13.51 41.97
C THR A 179 1.30 14.76 42.83
N ALA A 180 0.48 15.72 42.38
CA ALA A 180 -0.02 16.77 43.26
C ALA A 180 -1.25 16.25 44.04
N THR A 181 -1.05 15.89 45.31
CA THR A 181 -2.15 15.59 46.25
C THR A 181 -2.83 16.90 46.70
N PRO A 182 -4.16 17.07 46.55
CA PRO A 182 -4.86 18.18 47.18
C PRO A 182 -5.11 17.83 48.65
N ARG A 183 -4.55 18.60 49.57
CA ARG A 183 -4.90 18.54 51.00
C ARG A 183 -6.23 19.28 51.19
N GLN A 184 -7.27 18.54 51.54
CA GLN A 184 -8.59 19.08 51.87
C GLN A 184 -8.54 19.90 53.17
N GLU A 185 -9.30 21.00 53.15
CA GLU A 185 -9.68 21.77 54.33
C GLU A 185 -10.63 20.96 55.20
N GLU A 186 -10.42 20.92 56.52
CA GLU A 186 -11.51 20.75 57.48
C GLU A 186 -11.19 21.44 58.81
N THR A 187 -12.08 22.37 59.19
CA THR A 187 -12.34 23.02 60.49
C THR A 187 -11.32 23.95 61.14
#